data_AF-A0A0F4J8C0-F1
#
_entry.id   AF-A0A0F4J8C0-F1
#
_cell.length_a   1.000
_cell.length_b   1.000
_cell.length_c   1.000
_cell.angle_alpha   90.00
_cell.angle_beta   90.00
_cell.angle_gamma   90.00
#
_symmetry.space_group_name_H-M   'P 1'
#
loop_
_entity.id
_entity.type
_entity.pdbx_description
1 polymer ?
#
loop_
_entity_poly.entity_id
_entity_poly.type
_entity_poly.pdbx_seq_one_letter_code
_entity_poly.pdbx_strand_id
1 'polypeptide(L)'
;MTTPATAWPLENAVFSAAMLAHRLPWADAPARALGLDSLTREGAARGVLAHLHRSRSGRPVRLRTPFGSFLVPLGPADTAGLLAAGAASDALAPAVRLDAAGRRHGLHPHV
;
A
#
# COMPACT_ATOMS: atom_id res chain seq x y z
N MET A 1 7.25 -21.85 -0.71
CA MET A 1 6.43 -20.62 -0.68
C MET A 1 5.59 -20.57 -1.96
N THR A 2 4.26 -20.49 -1.86
CA THR A 2 3.40 -20.34 -3.04
C THR A 2 3.58 -18.96 -3.66
N THR A 3 3.77 -18.90 -4.98
CA THR A 3 3.90 -17.65 -5.72
C THR A 3 2.65 -16.78 -5.49
N PRO A 4 2.78 -15.52 -5.05
CA PRO A 4 1.64 -14.66 -4.78
C PRO A 4 0.86 -14.39 -6.07
N ALA A 5 -0.47 -14.35 -5.96
CA ALA A 5 -1.33 -14.12 -7.11
C ALA A 5 -1.13 -12.70 -7.64
N THR A 6 -1.12 -12.54 -8.96
CA THR A 6 -1.06 -11.23 -9.59
C THR A 6 -2.44 -10.57 -9.53
N ALA A 7 -2.46 -9.28 -9.19
CA ALA A 7 -3.66 -8.46 -9.24
C ALA A 7 -4.21 -8.37 -10.67
N TRP A 8 -5.52 -8.20 -10.80
CA TRP A 8 -6.18 -7.99 -12.08
C TRP A 8 -5.75 -6.65 -12.71
N PRO A 9 -5.85 -6.53 -14.05
CA PRO A 9 -5.47 -5.29 -14.75
C PRO A 9 -6.13 -4.03 -14.20
N LEU A 10 -7.41 -4.11 -13.82
CA LEU A 10 -8.15 -3.00 -13.24
C LEU A 10 -7.63 -2.61 -11.85
N GLU A 11 -7.33 -3.61 -11.00
CA GLU A 11 -6.75 -3.37 -9.67
C GLU A 11 -5.39 -2.67 -9.78
N ASN A 12 -4.57 -3.10 -10.75
CA ASN A 12 -3.30 -2.45 -11.07
C ASN A 12 -3.49 -1.01 -11.56
N ALA A 13 -4.48 -0.76 -12.43
CA ALA A 13 -4.76 0.56 -12.97
C ALA A 13 -5.24 1.54 -11.89
N VAL A 14 -6.18 1.14 -11.04
CA VAL A 14 -6.71 1.98 -9.95
C VAL A 14 -5.62 2.28 -8.93
N PHE A 15 -4.82 1.28 -8.54
CA PHE A 15 -3.70 1.49 -7.62
C PHE A 15 -2.63 2.41 -8.21
N SER A 16 -2.32 2.25 -9.51
CA SER A 16 -1.39 3.14 -10.22
C SER A 16 -1.91 4.58 -10.29
N ALA A 17 -3.21 4.76 -10.54
CA ALA A 17 -3.85 6.08 -10.53
C ALA A 17 -3.80 6.72 -9.15
N ALA A 18 -4.03 5.95 -8.07
CA ALA A 18 -3.88 6.44 -6.71
C ALA A 18 -2.44 6.87 -6.39
N MET A 19 -1.43 6.12 -6.85
CA MET A 19 -0.03 6.51 -6.69
C MET A 19 0.34 7.77 -7.51
N LEU A 20 -0.19 7.92 -8.72
CA LEU A 20 -0.02 9.13 -9.53
C LEU A 20 -0.70 10.34 -8.86
N ALA A 21 -1.92 10.18 -8.35
CA ALA A 21 -2.63 11.21 -7.61
C ALA A 21 -1.87 11.65 -6.36
N HIS A 22 -1.08 10.76 -5.74
CA HIS A 22 -0.25 11.13 -4.59
C HIS A 22 0.86 12.14 -4.92
N ARG A 23 1.24 12.26 -6.20
CA ARG A 23 2.22 13.26 -6.69
C ARG A 23 1.59 14.63 -6.97
N LEU A 24 0.26 14.73 -6.97
CA LEU A 24 -0.48 15.96 -7.26
C LEU A 24 -1.15 16.45 -5.97
N PRO A 25 -0.59 17.47 -5.29
CA PRO A 25 -1.06 17.88 -3.97
C PRO A 25 -2.50 18.41 -3.94
N TRP A 26 -3.05 18.83 -5.08
CA TRP A 26 -4.40 19.36 -5.23
C TRP A 26 -5.41 18.34 -5.77
N ALA A 27 -5.01 17.10 -6.06
CA ALA A 27 -5.89 16.08 -6.64
C ALA A 27 -7.11 15.76 -5.76
N ASP A 28 -6.98 15.91 -4.43
CA ASP A 28 -8.08 15.65 -3.49
C ASP A 28 -9.03 16.85 -3.32
N ALA A 29 -8.65 18.05 -3.75
CA ALA A 29 -9.40 19.28 -3.46
C ALA A 29 -10.84 19.25 -4.00
N PRO A 30 -11.11 18.79 -5.24
CA PRO A 30 -12.48 18.70 -5.74
C PRO A 30 -13.31 17.64 -5.01
N ALA A 31 -12.71 16.47 -4.72
CA ALA A 31 -13.38 15.39 -4.01
C ALA A 31 -13.77 15.82 -2.59
N ARG A 32 -12.86 16.50 -1.87
CA ARG A 32 -13.14 17.04 -0.54
C ARG A 32 -14.18 18.16 -0.56
N ALA A 33 -14.13 19.04 -1.56
CA ALA A 33 -15.13 20.11 -1.73
C ALA A 33 -16.55 19.55 -1.94
N LEU A 34 -16.66 18.36 -2.54
CA LEU A 34 -17.92 17.66 -2.77
C LEU A 34 -18.29 16.65 -1.68
N GLY A 35 -17.48 16.52 -0.61
CA GLY A 35 -17.69 15.53 0.45
C GLY A 35 -17.51 14.06 0.00
N LEU A 36 -16.85 13.83 -1.14
CA LEU A 36 -16.63 12.52 -1.74
C LEU A 36 -15.31 11.91 -1.25
N ASP A 37 -15.19 11.70 0.06
CA ASP A 37 -13.94 11.23 0.68
C ASP A 37 -13.45 9.88 0.15
N SER A 38 -14.36 9.02 -0.31
CA SER A 38 -14.04 7.74 -0.95
C SER A 38 -13.30 7.88 -2.30
N LEU A 39 -13.42 9.05 -2.94
CA LEU A 39 -12.74 9.38 -4.21
C LEU A 39 -11.44 10.15 -3.99
N THR A 40 -11.11 10.52 -2.75
CA THR A 40 -9.77 11.03 -2.45
C THR A 40 -8.73 9.94 -2.69
N ARG A 41 -7.46 10.33 -2.88
CA ARG A 41 -6.34 9.41 -3.05
C ARG A 41 -6.29 8.35 -1.95
N GLU A 42 -6.60 8.74 -0.71
CA GLU A 42 -6.56 7.87 0.45
C GLU A 42 -7.80 6.96 0.50
N GLY A 43 -8.99 7.51 0.22
CA GLY A 43 -10.22 6.74 0.13
C GLY A 43 -10.16 5.66 -0.95
N ALA A 44 -9.67 6.02 -2.15
CA ALA A 44 -9.51 5.10 -3.26
C ALA A 44 -8.48 4.01 -2.95
N ALA A 45 -7.32 4.37 -2.38
CA ALA A 45 -6.30 3.39 -1.98
C ALA A 45 -6.82 2.42 -0.91
N ARG A 46 -7.49 2.92 0.14
CA ARG A 46 -8.12 2.08 1.16
C ARG A 46 -9.20 1.18 0.57
N GLY A 47 -10.02 1.69 -0.36
CA GLY A 47 -11.06 0.93 -1.05
C GLY A 47 -10.49 -0.24 -1.86
N VAL A 48 -9.41 -0.02 -2.61
CA VAL A 48 -8.69 -1.06 -3.36
C VAL A 48 -8.11 -2.10 -2.41
N LEU A 49 -7.45 -1.69 -1.33
CA LEU A 49 -6.89 -2.63 -0.35
C LEU A 49 -7.96 -3.46 0.35
N ALA A 50 -9.08 -2.85 0.73
CA ALA A 50 -10.22 -3.56 1.33
C ALA A 50 -10.88 -4.52 0.34
N HIS A 51 -10.98 -4.16 -0.95
CA HIS A 51 -11.45 -5.06 -1.99
C HIS A 51 -10.52 -6.26 -2.15
N LEU A 52 -9.22 -6.02 -2.31
CA LEU A 52 -8.21 -7.07 -2.44
C LEU A 52 -8.21 -8.00 -1.22
N HIS A 53 -8.31 -7.45 -0.01
CA HIS A 53 -8.36 -8.23 1.22
C HIS A 53 -9.54 -9.21 1.21
N ARG A 54 -10.74 -8.73 0.83
CA ARG A 54 -11.95 -9.56 0.74
C ARG A 54 -11.86 -10.58 -0.40
N SER A 55 -11.45 -10.16 -1.60
CA SER A 55 -11.43 -11.03 -2.78
C SER A 55 -10.35 -12.11 -2.72
N ARG A 56 -9.28 -11.89 -1.95
CA ARG A 56 -8.13 -12.81 -1.85
C ARG A 56 -8.01 -13.50 -0.49
N SER A 57 -9.04 -13.38 0.36
CA SER A 57 -9.08 -14.00 1.70
C SER A 57 -7.83 -13.69 2.53
N GLY A 58 -7.36 -12.45 2.45
CA GLY A 58 -6.17 -11.99 3.18
C GLY A 58 -4.81 -12.39 2.60
N ARG A 59 -4.74 -13.26 1.58
CA ARG A 59 -3.47 -13.73 0.97
C ARG A 59 -2.72 -12.60 0.25
N PRO A 60 -1.38 -12.62 0.15
CA PRO A 60 -0.63 -11.52 -0.44
C PRO A 60 -0.81 -11.47 -1.96
N VAL A 61 -0.87 -10.26 -2.50
CA VAL A 61 -1.08 -9.99 -3.93
C VAL A 61 0.07 -9.20 -4.51
N ARG A 62 0.51 -9.58 -5.71
CA ARG A 62 1.47 -8.81 -6.49
C ARG A 62 0.74 -7.79 -7.36
N LEU A 63 0.96 -6.51 -7.07
CA LEU A 63 0.56 -5.39 -7.92
C LEU A 63 1.68 -5.04 -8.89
N ARG A 64 1.33 -4.75 -10.14
CA ARG A 64 2.22 -4.22 -11.17
C ARG A 64 1.77 -2.82 -11.51
N THR A 65 2.61 -1.85 -11.22
CA THR A 65 2.35 -0.43 -11.50
C THR A 65 3.45 0.10 -12.44
N PRO A 66 3.26 1.26 -13.09
CA PRO A 66 4.32 1.93 -13.83
C PRO A 66 5.57 2.24 -12.98
N PHE A 67 5.44 2.27 -11.65
CA PHE A 67 6.54 2.55 -10.71
C PHE A 67 7.25 1.30 -10.21
N GLY A 68 6.82 0.11 -10.65
CA GLY A 68 7.40 -1.16 -10.24
C GLY A 68 6.38 -2.20 -9.80
N SER A 69 6.91 -3.35 -9.38
CA SER A 69 6.12 -4.44 -8.81
C SER A 69 6.12 -4.37 -7.28
N PHE A 70 4.93 -4.37 -6.70
CA PHE A 70 4.73 -4.28 -5.26
C PHE A 70 4.06 -5.56 -4.75
N LEU A 71 4.57 -6.11 -3.65
CA LEU A 71 3.89 -7.18 -2.95
C LEU A 71 3.09 -6.55 -1.80
N VAL A 72 1.77 -6.69 -1.84
CA VAL A 72 0.88 -6.13 -0.82
C VAL A 72 0.46 -7.26 0.12
N PRO A 73 0.93 -7.26 1.39
CA PRO A 73 0.35 -8.11 2.41
C PRO A 73 -1.04 -7.59 2.74
N LEU A 74 -2.03 -8.50 2.70
CA LEU A 74 -3.41 -8.13 2.97
C LEU A 74 -3.85 -8.57 4.37
N GLY A 75 -3.06 -9.36 5.10
CA GLY A 75 -3.32 -9.74 6.49
C GLY A 75 -2.11 -9.60 7.41
N PRO A 76 -2.32 -9.50 8.74
CA PRO A 76 -1.24 -9.32 9.71
C PRO A 76 -0.25 -10.48 9.74
N ALA A 77 -0.72 -11.72 9.54
CA ALA A 77 0.13 -12.90 9.45
C ALA A 77 1.05 -12.86 8.22
N ASP A 78 0.54 -12.40 7.07
CA ASP A 78 1.34 -12.25 5.87
C ASP A 78 2.34 -11.11 5.99
N THR A 79 1.96 -9.99 6.60
CA THR A 79 2.88 -8.90 6.92
C THR A 79 4.02 -9.41 7.80
N ALA A 80 3.71 -10.15 8.88
CA ALA A 80 4.72 -10.72 9.76
C ALA A 80 5.64 -11.70 9.02
N GLY A 81 5.09 -12.57 8.18
CA GLY A 81 5.87 -13.50 7.37
C GLY A 81 6.78 -12.82 6.36
N LEU A 82 6.31 -11.76 5.69
CA LEU A 82 7.13 -10.98 4.75
C LEU A 82 8.23 -10.18 5.45
N LEU A 83 7.94 -9.58 6.60
CA LEU A 83 8.94 -8.90 7.40
C LEU A 83 9.99 -9.88 7.93
N ALA A 84 9.58 -11.05 8.42
CA ALA A 84 10.51 -12.08 8.87
C ALA A 84 11.42 -12.57 7.72
N ALA A 85 10.85 -12.81 6.53
CA ALA A 85 11.62 -13.21 5.36
C ALA A 85 12.60 -12.10 4.91
N GLY A 86 12.15 -10.85 4.89
CA GLY A 86 12.99 -9.70 4.57
C GLY A 86 14.12 -9.49 5.57
N ALA A 87 13.86 -9.69 6.87
CA ALA A 87 14.87 -9.61 7.92
C ALA A 87 15.91 -10.73 7.76
N ALA A 88 15.46 -11.96 7.48
CA ALA A 88 16.36 -13.09 7.25
C ALA A 88 17.25 -12.93 6.01
N SER A 89 16.82 -12.13 5.02
CA SER A 89 17.59 -11.85 3.81
C SER A 89 18.31 -10.49 3.82
N ASP A 90 18.37 -9.81 4.97
CA ASP A 90 18.94 -8.47 5.12
C ASP A 90 18.42 -7.44 4.09
N ALA A 91 17.16 -7.59 3.69
CA ALA A 91 16.51 -6.76 2.67
C ALA A 91 15.70 -5.60 3.26
N LEU A 92 15.64 -5.50 4.60
CA LEU A 92 14.89 -4.44 5.28
C LEU A 92 15.76 -3.21 5.50
N ALA A 93 15.22 -2.04 5.15
CA ALA A 93 15.79 -0.77 5.58
C ALA A 93 15.51 -0.50 7.06
N PRO A 94 16.24 0.43 7.71
CA PRO A 94 15.97 0.84 9.09
C PRO A 94 14.50 1.21 9.32
N ALA A 95 13.97 0.83 10.49
CA ALA A 95 12.59 1.12 10.84
C ALA A 95 12.34 2.64 10.89
N VAL A 96 11.22 3.06 10.29
CA VAL A 96 10.78 4.46 10.28
C VAL A 96 9.34 4.57 10.74
N ARG A 97 9.05 5.60 11.53
CA ARG A 97 7.68 6.01 11.86
C ARG A 97 7.16 6.92 10.75
N LEU A 98 5.88 6.78 10.41
CA LEU A 98 5.16 7.77 9.61
C LEU A 98 4.34 8.66 10.54
N ASP A 99 4.37 9.97 10.34
CA ASP A 99 3.42 10.87 10.98
C ASP A 99 2.07 10.90 10.25
N ALA A 100 1.10 11.63 10.80
CA ALA A 100 -0.24 11.76 10.18
C ALA A 100 -0.22 12.44 8.80
N ALA A 101 0.87 13.14 8.45
CA ALA A 101 1.08 13.73 7.13
C ALA A 101 1.89 12.81 6.18
N GLY A 102 2.28 11.62 6.63
CA GLY A 102 3.07 10.66 5.86
C GLY A 102 4.57 10.96 5.81
N ARG A 103 5.08 11.86 6.65
CA ARG A 103 6.53 12.14 6.76
C ARG A 103 7.23 11.04 7.54
N ARG A 104 8.43 10.67 7.09
CA ARG A 104 9.23 9.58 7.65
C ARG A 104 10.13 10.11 8.76
N HIS A 105 10.08 9.47 9.92
CA HIS A 105 10.94 9.75 11.06
C HIS A 105 11.73 8.49 11.41
N GLY A 106 13.06 8.58 11.48
CA GLY A 106 13.91 7.48 11.91
C GLY A 106 13.53 7.01 13.31
N LEU A 107 13.37 5.70 13.50
CA LEU A 107 13.26 5.11 14.82
C LEU A 107 14.65 4.69 15.26
N HIS A 108 15.13 5.31 16.34
CA HIS A 108 16.36 4.90 16.99
C HIS A 108 15.99 4.10 18.25
N PRO A 109 16.68 2.98 18.53
CA PRO A 109 16.49 2.27 19.77
C PRO A 109 16.76 3.23 20.93
N HIS A 110 15.83 3.29 21.88
CA HIS A 110 16.11 3.96 23.14
C HIS A 110 17.11 3.09 23.89
N VAL A 111 18.32 3.63 24.08
CA VAL A 111 19.35 3.05 24.95
C VAL A 111 18.92 3.17 26.41
#